data_AF-A0A954N0M7-F1
#
_entry.id   AF-A0A954N0M7-F1
#
_cell.length_a   1.000
_cell.length_b   1.000
_cell.length_c   1.000
_cell.angle_alpha   90.00
_cell.angle_beta   90.00
_cell.angle_gamma   90.00
#
_symmetry.space_group_name_H-M   'P 1'
#
loop_
_entity.id
_entity.type
_entity.pdbx_description
1 polymer ?
#
loop_
_entity_poly.entity_id
_entity_poly.type
_entity_poly.pdbx_seq_one_letter_code
_entity_poly.pdbx_strand_id
1 'polypeptide(L)'
;NTVIQGSAADLIKLAMIRVDQKLKKTKHPGRMLLQIHDELVFETPKNRVTDLIKLVREEMEHALQLDVPLKVDVAVGDDWLNTTSPEELETPVSRQGLLFGDE
;
A
#
# COMPACT_ATOMS: atom_id res chain seq x y z
N ASN A 1 -5.77 -22.27 17.87
CA ASN A 1 -5.80 -21.39 16.70
C ASN A 1 -6.65 -20.12 16.85
N THR A 2 -7.65 -20.10 17.74
CA THR A 2 -8.64 -18.99 17.83
C THR A 2 -8.10 -17.66 18.36
N VAL A 3 -7.15 -17.66 19.31
CA VAL A 3 -6.66 -16.42 19.95
C VAL A 3 -5.81 -15.59 18.97
N ILE A 4 -4.88 -16.23 18.26
CA ILE A 4 -3.97 -15.54 17.32
C ILE A 4 -4.72 -15.00 16.10
N GLN A 5 -5.68 -15.77 15.55
CA GLN A 5 -6.51 -15.31 14.43
C GLN A 5 -7.48 -14.18 14.84
N GLY A 6 -7.99 -14.19 16.07
CA GLY A 6 -8.83 -13.10 16.58
C GLY A 6 -8.05 -11.79 16.69
N SER A 7 -6.86 -11.83 17.29
CA SER A 7 -6.02 -10.64 17.44
C SER A 7 -5.58 -10.03 16.10
N ALA A 8 -5.24 -10.85 15.11
CA ALA A 8 -4.90 -10.37 13.77
C ALA A 8 -6.12 -9.71 13.07
N ALA A 9 -7.31 -10.31 13.23
CA ALA A 9 -8.55 -9.75 12.66
C ALA A 9 -8.95 -8.41 13.32
N ASP A 10 -8.65 -8.22 14.60
CA ASP A 10 -8.91 -6.95 15.28
C ASP A 10 -7.91 -5.87 14.87
N LEU A 11 -6.64 -6.24 14.70
CA LEU A 11 -5.59 -5.33 14.22
C LEU A 11 -5.91 -4.77 12.84
N ILE A 12 -6.27 -5.62 11.87
CA ILE A 12 -6.58 -5.17 10.51
C ILE A 12 -7.81 -4.26 10.49
N LYS A 13 -8.85 -4.57 11.28
CA LYS A 13 -10.04 -3.71 11.40
C LYS A 13 -9.69 -2.34 11.99
N LEU A 14 -8.84 -2.31 13.01
CA LEU A 14 -8.36 -1.05 13.60
C LEU A 14 -7.58 -0.22 12.57
N ALA A 15 -6.69 -0.86 11.81
CA ALA A 15 -5.95 -0.22 10.72
C ALA A 15 -6.90 0.35 9.66
N MET A 16 -7.93 -0.42 9.25
CA MET A 16 -8.94 0.04 8.29
C MET A 16 -9.66 1.31 8.76
N ILE A 17 -10.09 1.35 10.03
CA ILE A 17 -10.77 2.53 10.61
C ILE A 17 -9.84 3.74 10.61
N ARG A 18 -8.57 3.57 10.99
CA ARG A 18 -7.60 4.66 11.05
C ARG A 18 -7.27 5.23 9.68
N VAL A 19 -7.04 4.35 8.70
CA VAL A 19 -6.84 4.74 7.31
C VAL A 19 -8.04 5.54 6.80
N ASP A 20 -9.27 5.04 6.98
CA ASP A 20 -10.49 5.75 6.56
C ASP A 20 -10.64 7.14 7.22
N GLN A 21 -10.38 7.23 8.53
CA GLN A 21 -10.39 8.51 9.24
C GLN A 21 -9.33 9.48 8.70
N LYS A 22 -8.11 9.01 8.43
CA LYS A 22 -7.01 9.82 7.91
C LYS A 22 -7.28 10.28 6.47
N LEU A 23 -7.86 9.43 5.62
CA LEU A 23 -8.33 9.79 4.28
C LEU A 23 -9.36 10.93 4.34
N LYS A 24 -10.36 10.81 5.22
CA LYS A 24 -11.40 11.84 5.43
C LYS A 24 -10.81 13.15 5.96
N LYS A 25 -9.92 13.09 6.96
CA LYS A 25 -9.27 14.25 7.58
C LYS A 25 -8.42 15.04 6.58
N THR A 26 -7.69 14.33 5.71
CA THR A 26 -6.82 14.93 4.69
C THR A 26 -7.56 15.26 3.39
N LYS A 27 -8.85 14.91 3.29
CA LYS A 27 -9.66 15.00 2.06
C LYS A 27 -8.98 14.30 0.88
N HIS A 28 -8.29 13.19 1.14
CA HIS A 28 -7.61 12.43 0.10
C HIS A 28 -8.63 11.74 -0.81
N PRO A 29 -8.48 11.76 -2.14
CA PRO A 29 -9.42 11.10 -3.06
C PRO A 29 -9.24 9.57 -3.13
N GLY A 30 -8.48 8.98 -2.21
CA GLY A 30 -8.20 7.54 -2.20
C GLY A 30 -9.36 6.78 -1.58
N ARG A 31 -9.65 5.58 -2.08
CA ARG A 31 -10.75 4.74 -1.60
C ARG A 31 -10.27 3.33 -1.37
N MET A 32 -10.60 2.77 -0.21
CA MET A 32 -10.43 1.35 0.06
C MET A 32 -11.49 0.57 -0.72
N LEU A 33 -11.06 -0.36 -1.56
CA LEU A 33 -11.93 -1.16 -2.41
C LEU A 33 -12.26 -2.50 -1.76
N LEU A 34 -11.24 -3.20 -1.30
CA LEU A 34 -11.33 -4.59 -0.88
C LEU A 34 -10.37 -4.84 0.29
N GLN A 35 -10.75 -5.80 1.12
CA GLN A 35 -9.89 -6.40 2.13
C GLN A 35 -9.87 -7.91 1.90
N ILE A 36 -8.67 -8.50 1.85
CA ILE A 36 -8.46 -9.94 1.68
C ILE A 36 -7.44 -10.35 2.73
N HIS A 37 -7.86 -11.11 3.74
CA HIS A 37 -7.01 -11.49 4.87
C HIS A 37 -6.36 -10.28 5.57
N ASP A 38 -5.07 -10.05 5.40
CA ASP A 38 -4.30 -8.92 5.94
C ASP A 38 -3.97 -7.86 4.88
N GLU A 39 -4.45 -8.04 3.64
CA GLU A 39 -4.23 -7.12 2.53
C GLU A 39 -5.39 -6.13 2.38
N LEU A 40 -5.04 -4.86 2.11
CA LEU A 40 -5.98 -3.78 1.83
C LEU A 40 -5.70 -3.20 0.45
N VAL A 41 -6.74 -3.07 -0.36
CA VAL A 41 -6.63 -2.66 -1.76
C VAL A 41 -7.27 -1.30 -1.91
N PHE A 42 -6.60 -0.41 -2.62
CA PHE A 42 -7.04 0.96 -2.79
C PHE A 42 -7.01 1.39 -4.25
N GLU A 43 -7.90 2.32 -4.60
CA GLU A 43 -7.83 3.11 -5.83
C GLU A 43 -7.57 4.59 -5.50
N THR A 44 -6.82 5.28 -6.35
CA THR A 44 -6.63 6.72 -6.27
C THR A 44 -6.12 7.30 -7.60
N PRO A 45 -6.33 8.59 -7.88
CA PRO A 45 -5.72 9.23 -9.05
C PRO A 45 -4.19 9.08 -9.05
N LYS A 46 -3.58 8.88 -10.23
CA LYS A 46 -2.12 8.62 -10.36
C LYS A 46 -1.25 9.66 -9.66
N ASN A 47 -1.65 10.93 -9.71
CA ASN A 47 -0.95 12.05 -9.06
C ASN A 47 -1.08 12.09 -7.52
N ARG A 48 -1.80 11.15 -6.92
CA ARG A 48 -2.05 11.04 -5.47
C ARG A 48 -1.56 9.71 -4.89
N VAL A 49 -0.99 8.83 -5.72
CA VAL A 49 -0.51 7.50 -5.31
C VAL A 49 0.53 7.59 -4.20
N THR A 50 1.57 8.41 -4.36
CA THR A 50 2.64 8.55 -3.35
C THR A 50 2.11 9.04 -1.99
N ASP A 51 1.17 9.98 -2.01
CA ASP A 51 0.54 10.49 -0.79
C ASP A 51 -0.30 9.41 -0.11
N LEU A 52 -1.05 8.62 -0.89
CA LEU A 52 -1.84 7.51 -0.38
C LEU A 52 -0.96 6.44 0.26
N ILE A 53 0.14 6.06 -0.40
CA ILE A 53 1.08 5.04 0.11
C ILE A 53 1.63 5.45 1.47
N LYS A 54 2.10 6.69 1.60
CA LYS A 54 2.63 7.22 2.87
C LYS A 54 1.58 7.17 3.96
N LEU A 55 0.36 7.63 3.65
CA LEU A 55 -0.76 7.65 4.58
C LEU A 55 -1.14 6.24 5.05
N VAL A 56 -1.32 5.31 4.12
CA VAL A 56 -1.75 3.94 4.42
C VAL A 56 -0.68 3.21 5.22
N ARG A 57 0.59 3.30 4.80
CA ARG A 57 1.72 2.68 5.52
C ARG A 57 1.80 3.22 6.95
N GLU A 58 1.76 4.54 7.13
CA GLU A 58 1.80 5.16 8.45
C GLU A 58 0.67 4.66 9.37
N GLU A 59 -0.57 4.67 8.88
CA GLU A 59 -1.72 4.28 9.72
C GLU A 59 -1.79 2.77 10.00
N MET A 60 -1.31 1.93 9.07
CA MET A 60 -1.27 0.48 9.26
C MET A 60 -0.14 0.05 10.20
N GLU A 61 1.08 0.56 10.02
CA GLU A 61 2.24 0.19 10.86
C GLU A 61 2.07 0.65 12.31
N HIS A 62 1.36 1.76 12.52
CA HIS A 62 1.11 2.31 13.86
C HIS A 62 -0.28 1.97 14.39
N ALA A 63 -1.05 1.09 13.73
CA ALA A 63 -2.44 0.80 14.07
C ALA A 63 -2.61 0.42 15.56
N LEU A 64 -1.66 -0.36 16.08
CA LEU A 64 -1.58 -0.77 17.48
C LEU A 64 -0.11 -0.73 17.94
N GLN A 65 0.13 -0.32 19.17
CA GLN A 65 1.46 -0.39 19.77
C GLN A 65 1.74 -1.84 20.19
N LEU A 66 2.72 -2.46 19.52
CA LEU A 66 3.18 -3.82 19.78
C LEU A 66 4.65 -3.80 20.18
N ASP A 67 5.09 -4.81 20.94
CA ASP A 67 6.51 -4.95 21.31
C ASP A 67 7.43 -5.20 20.10
N VAL A 68 6.85 -5.67 19.00
CA VAL A 68 7.51 -5.87 17.71
C VAL A 68 6.84 -4.98 16.67
N PRO A 69 7.59 -4.19 15.89
CA PRO A 69 7.01 -3.31 14.88
C PRO A 69 6.33 -4.09 13.75
N LEU A 70 5.19 -3.58 13.30
CA LEU A 70 4.52 -4.07 12.10
C LEU A 70 5.19 -3.48 10.86
N LYS A 71 5.43 -4.32 9.85
CA LYS A 71 5.94 -3.90 8.55
C LYS A 71 4.83 -4.00 7.52
N VAL A 72 4.65 -2.95 6.73
CA VAL A 72 3.64 -2.95 5.64
C VAL A 72 4.35 -2.86 4.30
N ASP A 73 4.28 -3.95 3.55
CA ASP A 73 4.70 -3.99 2.17
C ASP A 73 3.62 -3.37 1.27
N VAL A 74 4.05 -2.68 0.21
CA VAL A 74 3.16 -1.95 -0.68
C VAL A 74 3.56 -2.24 -2.12
N ALA A 75 2.57 -2.48 -2.96
CA ALA A 75 2.72 -2.63 -4.40
C ALA A 75 1.72 -1.71 -5.12
N VAL A 76 2.09 -1.21 -6.29
CA VAL A 76 1.30 -0.26 -7.08
C VAL A 76 1.23 -0.73 -8.52
N GLY A 77 0.05 -0.68 -9.12
CA GLY A 77 -0.16 -1.06 -10.51
C GLY A 77 -1.33 -0.29 -11.13
N ASP A 78 -1.35 -0.24 -12.46
CA ASP A 78 -2.53 0.24 -13.20
C ASP A 78 -3.66 -0.81 -13.21
N ASP A 79 -3.31 -2.08 -12.98
CA ASP A 79 -4.21 -3.19 -12.73
C ASP A 79 -3.64 -4.08 -11.61
N TRP A 80 -4.48 -4.94 -11.02
CA TRP A 80 -4.07 -5.80 -9.91
C TRP A 80 -2.96 -6.80 -10.30
N LEU A 81 -2.99 -7.32 -11.53
CA LEU A 81 -2.00 -8.31 -12.00
C LEU A 81 -0.63 -7.68 -12.25
N ASN A 82 -0.58 -6.41 -12.67
CA ASN A 82 0.63 -5.67 -13.01
C ASN A 82 0.97 -4.66 -11.91
N THR A 83 1.40 -5.15 -10.76
CA THR A 83 1.91 -4.32 -9.66
C THR A 83 3.44 -4.37 -9.58
N THR A 84 4.03 -3.27 -9.14
CA THR A 84 5.48 -3.07 -8.97
C THR A 84 5.73 -2.43 -7.60
N SER A 85 6.94 -2.56 -7.05
CA SER A 85 7.30 -1.85 -5.82
C SER A 85 7.28 -0.34 -6.07
N PRO A 86 6.81 0.49 -5.12
CA PRO A 86 6.94 1.94 -5.20
C PRO A 86 8.37 2.42 -5.51
N GLU A 87 9.39 1.67 -5.08
CA GLU A 87 10.81 1.98 -5.32
C GLU A 87 11.19 1.86 -6.80
N GLU A 88 10.48 1.02 -7.56
CA GLU A 88 10.71 0.81 -8.99
C GLU A 88 10.05 1.92 -9.83
N LEU A 89 9.01 2.58 -9.32
CA LEU A 89 8.36 3.73 -9.97
C LEU A 89 9.25 4.98 -10.02
N GLU A 90 10.19 5.12 -9.08
CA GLU A 90 11.12 6.25 -9.03
C GLU A 90 12.37 6.03 -9.90
N THR A 91 12.62 4.81 -10.38
CA THR A 91 13.69 4.58 -11.35
C THR A 91 13.24 5.08 -12.72
N PRO A 92 13.90 6.10 -13.32
CA PRO A 92 13.74 6.32 -14.73
C PRO A 92 14.31 5.08 -15.39
N VAL A 93 13.47 4.30 -16.05
CA VAL A 93 13.92 3.27 -16.97
C VAL A 93 14.65 4.01 -18.09
N SER A 94 15.93 4.30 -17.87
CA SER A 94 16.90 4.57 -18.91
C SER A 94 17.14 3.25 -19.61
N ARG A 95 16.15 2.76 -20.37
CA ARG A 95 16.42 1.85 -21.49
C ARG A 95 17.07 2.68 -22.61
N GLN A 96 18.29 3.15 -22.35
CA GLN A 96 19.33 3.17 -23.37
C GLN A 96 20.00 1.79 -23.29
N GLY A 97 19.32 0.80 -23.84
CA GLY A 97 19.90 -0.48 -24.22
C GLY A 97 20.15 -0.44 -25.71
N LEU A 98 21.24 0.22 -26.09
CA LEU A 98 22.13 -0.15 -27.20
C LEU A 98 21.48 -0.77 -28.45
N LEU A 99 21.29 0.07 -29.47
CA LEU A 99 21.55 -0.33 -30.83
C LEU A 99 23.03 -0.70 -30.94
N PHE A 100 23.36 -1.99 -30.87
CA PHE A 100 24.54 -2.51 -31.53
C PHE A 100 24.08 -3.15 -32.83
N GLY A 101 24.65 -2.67 -33.93
CA GLY A 101 24.50 -3.27 -35.25
C GLY A 101 25.43 -4.46 -35.46
N ASP A 102 25.32 -4.97 -36.69
CA ASP A 102 26.03 -6.06 -37.39
C ASP A 102 25.55 -7.48 -37.02
N GLU A 103 24.91 -8.28 -37.89
CA GLU A 103 24.85 -8.34 -39.38
C GLU A 103 23.42 -8.30 -39.95
#